data_AF-A0A9P7ST30-F1
#
_entry.id   AF-A0A9P7ST30-F1
#
_cell.length_a   1.000
_cell.length_b   1.000
_cell.length_c   1.000
_cell.angle_alpha   90.00
_cell.angle_beta   90.00
_cell.angle_gamma   90.00
#
_symmetry.space_group_name_H-M   'P 1'
#
loop_
_entity.id
_entity.type
_entity.pdbx_description
1 polymer ?
#
loop_
_entity_poly.entity_id
_entity_poly.type
_entity_poly.pdbx_seq_one_letter_code
_entity_poly.pdbx_strand_id
1 'polypeptide(L)'
;FFDFLINLFFYKKIAVVSWNIVKYNIFSSTGGPDLYGTEPWTFYIKNLALNFNIWFILALLALPLFLLQKLISPSGHGFQSGLRTVVFVAPFYMWLAIFTAQPHKEERFMYPVYPFLALNASISLHIILSAIGSTDPSTLAGKIPARLKLLGVSVVMILALDISLLRLYGIYSAYSAPLKVYSRLWGAGHGQQHPVGSEADLVCFGKEWYRFPSSFFLPRDMRAKFVRSEFKGLLPGEFSEARIGFGFWSGTWLPTSGLNDRNEEDPGKYVDQRACSFLVDTQYPLRTESLPPNEPDYVADADAWDIIQCEPFLDAANTHILARTLWVPEWDVVPEKYRRKWGRHCLLQRKKSS
;
A
#
# COMPACT_ATOMS: atom_id res chain seq x y z
N PHE A 1 14.75 -22.67 15.88
CA PHE A 1 15.50 -22.56 17.14
C PHE A 1 16.17 -21.19 17.30
N PHE A 2 16.96 -20.73 16.33
CA PHE A 2 17.62 -19.41 16.40
C PHE A 2 16.64 -18.23 16.53
N ASP A 3 15.63 -18.16 15.66
CA ASP A 3 14.56 -17.14 15.73
C ASP A 3 13.86 -17.13 17.10
N PHE A 4 13.58 -18.31 17.66
CA PHE A 4 12.98 -18.44 18.99
C PHE A 4 13.86 -17.82 20.09
N LEU A 5 15.18 -18.09 20.08
CA LEU A 5 16.10 -17.51 21.05
C LEU A 5 16.21 -15.99 20.93
N ILE A 6 16.21 -15.47 19.71
CA ILE A 6 16.20 -14.02 19.45
C ILE A 6 14.92 -13.39 20.00
N ASN A 7 13.76 -13.95 19.65
CA ASN A 7 12.46 -13.46 20.12
C ASN A 7 12.37 -13.54 21.65
N LEU A 8 12.86 -14.62 22.27
CA LEU A 8 12.90 -14.76 23.73
C LEU A 8 13.80 -13.70 24.37
N PHE A 9 14.97 -13.41 23.78
CA PHE A 9 15.90 -12.40 24.27
C PHE A 9 15.29 -10.99 24.23
N PHE A 10 14.69 -10.59 23.11
CA PHE A 10 14.15 -9.24 22.94
C PHE A 10 12.80 -9.04 23.63
N TYR A 11 11.88 -10.00 23.53
CA TYR A 11 10.53 -9.88 24.12
C TYR A 11 10.47 -10.30 25.58
N LYS A 12 11.54 -10.94 26.10
CA LYS A 12 11.59 -11.53 27.45
C LYS A 12 10.45 -12.51 27.76
N LYS A 13 9.84 -13.07 26.70
CA LYS A 13 8.68 -13.94 26.74
C LYS A 13 8.80 -15.01 25.65
N ILE A 14 8.39 -16.22 25.99
CA ILE A 14 8.24 -17.31 25.02
C ILE A 14 7.06 -16.94 24.11
N ALA A 15 7.35 -16.61 22.85
CA ALA A 15 6.35 -16.30 21.84
C ALA A 15 6.56 -17.20 20.62
N VAL A 16 5.50 -17.90 20.23
CA VAL A 16 5.44 -18.63 18.95
C VAL A 16 4.59 -17.78 18.01
N VAL A 17 5.24 -16.97 17.19
CA VAL A 17 4.58 -15.93 16.37
C VAL A 17 3.47 -16.53 15.49
N SER A 18 3.75 -17.61 14.78
CA SER A 18 2.76 -18.29 13.93
C SER A 18 1.55 -18.79 14.71
N TRP A 19 1.75 -19.32 15.92
CA TRP A 19 0.65 -19.76 16.77
C TRP A 19 -0.18 -18.58 17.28
N ASN A 20 0.46 -17.47 17.66
CA ASN A 20 -0.26 -16.28 18.09
C ASN A 20 -1.14 -15.71 16.97
N ILE A 21 -0.65 -15.72 15.73
CA ILE A 21 -1.43 -15.30 14.55
C ILE A 21 -2.66 -16.20 14.37
N VAL A 22 -2.48 -17.52 14.42
CA VAL A 22 -3.59 -18.49 14.29
C VAL A 22 -4.57 -18.34 15.44
N LYS A 23 -4.08 -18.26 16.68
CA LYS A 23 -4.90 -18.08 17.88
C LYS A 23 -5.74 -16.82 17.80
N TYR A 24 -5.16 -15.69 17.39
CA TYR A 24 -5.87 -14.43 17.31
C TYR A 24 -6.90 -14.41 16.17
N ASN A 25 -6.53 -14.88 14.97
CA ASN A 25 -7.39 -14.74 13.79
C ASN A 25 -8.43 -15.87 13.63
N ILE A 26 -8.19 -17.06 14.20
CA ILE A 26 -9.07 -18.23 14.02
C ILE A 26 -9.81 -18.60 15.31
N PHE A 27 -9.12 -18.52 16.45
CA PHE A 27 -9.65 -19.04 17.73
C PHE A 27 -10.11 -17.94 18.70
N SER A 28 -9.99 -16.67 18.34
CA SER A 28 -10.48 -15.57 19.18
C SER A 28 -11.96 -15.32 18.94
N SER A 29 -12.74 -15.17 20.00
CA SER A 29 -14.16 -14.80 19.93
C SER A 29 -14.40 -13.30 19.94
N THR A 30 -13.44 -12.51 20.44
CA THR A 30 -13.54 -11.04 20.59
C THR A 30 -12.57 -10.28 19.71
N GLY A 31 -11.60 -10.98 19.12
CA GLY A 31 -10.60 -10.42 18.20
C GLY A 31 -10.80 -10.95 16.79
N GLY A 32 -9.97 -10.47 15.87
CA GLY A 32 -9.94 -10.98 14.51
C GLY A 32 -9.72 -9.89 13.48
N PRO A 33 -9.49 -10.29 12.22
CA PRO A 33 -9.15 -9.36 11.16
C PRO A 33 -10.35 -8.47 10.76
N ASP A 34 -11.59 -8.95 10.96
CA ASP A 34 -12.81 -8.24 10.59
C ASP A 34 -13.06 -6.95 11.39
N LEU A 35 -12.39 -6.78 12.54
CA LEU A 35 -12.41 -5.54 13.33
C LEU A 35 -11.92 -4.32 12.56
N TYR A 36 -11.15 -4.54 11.49
CA TYR A 36 -10.57 -3.49 10.65
C TYR A 36 -11.35 -3.32 9.32
N GLY A 37 -12.57 -3.84 9.25
CA GLY A 37 -13.45 -3.75 8.08
C GLY A 37 -13.42 -5.01 7.22
N THR A 38 -14.36 -5.10 6.26
CA THR A 38 -14.44 -6.22 5.31
C THR A 38 -14.59 -5.70 3.89
N GLU A 39 -14.20 -6.51 2.92
CA GLU A 39 -14.19 -6.14 1.50
C GLU A 39 -14.85 -7.24 0.66
N PRO A 40 -15.48 -6.90 -0.48
CA PRO A 40 -16.15 -7.87 -1.32
C PRO A 40 -15.15 -8.87 -1.92
N TRP A 41 -15.64 -10.04 -2.35
CA TRP A 41 -14.81 -11.09 -2.97
C TRP A 41 -14.01 -10.59 -4.20
N THR A 42 -14.50 -9.56 -4.89
CA THR A 42 -13.83 -8.96 -6.06
C THR A 42 -12.59 -8.14 -5.73
N PHE A 43 -12.31 -7.87 -4.45
CA PHE A 43 -11.22 -6.98 -4.01
C PHE A 43 -9.86 -7.38 -4.60
N TYR A 44 -9.44 -8.64 -4.42
CA TYR A 44 -8.13 -9.08 -4.92
C TYR A 44 -8.06 -9.17 -6.45
N ILE A 45 -9.18 -9.44 -7.12
CA ILE A 45 -9.24 -9.39 -8.59
C ILE A 45 -8.99 -7.96 -9.07
N LYS A 46 -9.66 -6.97 -8.46
CA LYS A 46 -9.44 -5.54 -8.78
C LYS A 46 -8.00 -5.13 -8.45
N ASN A 47 -7.51 -5.47 -7.26
CA ASN A 47 -6.16 -5.11 -6.82
C ASN A 47 -5.08 -5.70 -7.75
N LEU A 48 -5.12 -7.00 -8.00
CA LEU A 48 -4.13 -7.68 -8.86
C LEU A 48 -4.25 -7.24 -10.32
N ALA A 49 -5.46 -7.03 -10.85
CA ALA A 49 -5.62 -6.51 -12.21
C ALA A 49 -5.06 -5.08 -12.35
N LEU A 50 -5.25 -4.24 -11.35
CA LEU A 50 -4.69 -2.89 -11.33
C LEU A 50 -3.16 -2.91 -11.24
N ASN A 51 -2.58 -3.71 -10.34
CA ASN A 51 -1.14 -3.71 -10.07
C ASN A 51 -0.31 -4.54 -11.05
N PHE A 52 -0.86 -5.63 -11.60
CA PHE A 52 -0.15 -6.56 -12.48
C PHE A 52 -0.70 -6.61 -13.90
N ASN A 53 -1.75 -5.86 -14.26
CA ASN A 53 -2.35 -5.81 -15.60
C ASN A 53 -2.51 -7.19 -16.30
N ILE A 54 -2.08 -7.33 -17.56
CA ILE A 54 -2.00 -8.59 -18.32
C ILE A 54 -1.23 -9.69 -17.57
N TRP A 55 -0.28 -9.38 -16.69
CA TRP A 55 0.48 -10.40 -15.95
C TRP A 55 -0.40 -11.17 -14.98
N PHE A 56 -1.39 -10.52 -14.38
CA PHE A 56 -2.40 -11.21 -13.57
C PHE A 56 -3.24 -12.17 -14.41
N ILE A 57 -3.66 -11.75 -15.60
CA ILE A 57 -4.42 -12.61 -16.52
C ILE A 57 -3.58 -13.80 -16.97
N LEU A 58 -2.32 -13.57 -17.35
CA LEU A 58 -1.38 -14.62 -17.68
C LEU A 58 -1.18 -15.58 -16.50
N ALA A 59 -1.07 -15.09 -15.26
CA ALA A 59 -0.95 -15.95 -14.10
C ALA A 59 -2.17 -16.86 -13.89
N LEU A 60 -3.38 -16.36 -14.14
CA LEU A 60 -4.61 -17.16 -14.10
C LEU A 60 -4.67 -18.20 -15.22
N LEU A 61 -4.09 -17.90 -16.39
CA LEU A 61 -4.08 -18.80 -17.55
C LEU A 61 -3.07 -19.95 -17.46
N ALA A 62 -2.16 -19.95 -16.48
CA ALA A 62 -1.07 -20.93 -16.41
C ALA A 62 -1.55 -22.37 -16.35
N LEU A 63 -2.47 -22.68 -15.43
CA LEU A 63 -3.03 -24.01 -15.31
C LEU A 63 -3.92 -24.38 -16.52
N PRO A 64 -4.88 -23.54 -16.97
CA PRO A 64 -5.66 -23.82 -18.18
C PRO A 64 -4.82 -24.09 -19.44
N LEU A 65 -3.81 -23.26 -19.70
CA LEU A 65 -2.94 -23.41 -20.88
C LEU A 65 -2.08 -24.67 -20.78
N PHE A 66 -1.55 -24.97 -19.60
CA PHE A 66 -0.80 -26.19 -19.37
C PHE A 66 -1.65 -27.46 -19.59
N LEU A 67 -2.87 -27.48 -19.07
CA LEU A 67 -3.80 -28.59 -19.27
C LEU A 67 -4.17 -28.74 -20.76
N LEU A 68 -4.47 -27.63 -21.44
CA LEU A 68 -4.78 -27.62 -22.87
C LEU A 68 -3.61 -28.16 -23.72
N GLN A 69 -2.37 -27.74 -23.40
CA GLN A 69 -1.17 -28.22 -24.08
C GLN A 69 -1.01 -29.75 -23.94
N LYS A 70 -1.28 -30.29 -22.74
CA LYS A 70 -1.25 -31.74 -22.49
C LYS A 70 -2.33 -32.51 -23.24
N LEU A 71 -3.51 -31.92 -23.44
CA LEU A 71 -4.60 -32.53 -24.21
C LEU A 71 -4.30 -32.56 -25.72
N ILE A 72 -3.70 -31.48 -26.26
CA ILE A 72 -3.45 -31.34 -27.70
C ILE A 72 -2.16 -32.05 -28.13
N SER A 73 -1.13 -32.07 -27.28
CA SER A 73 0.17 -32.68 -27.61
C SER A 73 0.69 -33.50 -26.43
N PRO A 74 0.08 -34.68 -26.16
CA PRO A 74 0.46 -35.54 -25.05
C PRO A 74 1.89 -36.10 -25.14
N SER A 75 2.50 -36.08 -26.32
CA SER A 75 3.81 -36.66 -26.64
C SER A 75 5.03 -35.81 -26.27
N GLY A 76 4.86 -34.58 -25.76
CA GLY A 76 5.99 -33.65 -25.58
C GLY A 76 6.88 -33.90 -24.36
N HIS A 77 6.34 -34.29 -23.20
CA HIS A 77 7.10 -34.42 -21.94
C HIS A 77 6.39 -35.42 -21.00
N GLY A 78 7.13 -36.34 -20.36
CA GLY A 78 6.57 -37.42 -19.52
C GLY A 78 5.73 -36.95 -18.31
N PHE A 79 4.97 -37.86 -17.70
CA PHE A 79 4.04 -37.60 -16.57
C PHE A 79 4.72 -36.88 -15.38
N GLN A 80 5.97 -37.23 -15.07
CA GLN A 80 6.79 -36.60 -14.01
C GLN A 80 7.00 -35.09 -14.24
N SER A 81 7.17 -34.67 -15.50
CA SER A 81 7.28 -33.25 -15.85
C SER A 81 5.94 -32.53 -15.66
N GLY A 82 4.82 -33.21 -15.86
CA GLY A 82 3.50 -32.60 -15.68
C GLY A 82 3.12 -32.39 -14.22
N LEU A 83 3.33 -33.38 -13.37
CA LEU A 83 3.11 -33.25 -11.92
C LEU A 83 4.00 -32.14 -11.32
N ARG A 84 5.25 -32.06 -11.76
CA ARG A 84 6.18 -31.00 -11.36
C ARG A 84 5.64 -29.61 -11.71
N THR A 85 5.11 -29.41 -12.91
CA THR A 85 4.50 -28.12 -13.29
C THR A 85 3.30 -27.77 -12.42
N VAL A 86 2.41 -28.74 -12.13
CA VAL A 86 1.27 -28.51 -11.24
C VAL A 86 1.73 -28.09 -9.84
N VAL A 87 2.75 -28.75 -9.28
CA VAL A 87 3.31 -28.40 -7.97
C VAL A 87 3.83 -26.96 -7.93
N PHE A 88 4.45 -26.46 -9.01
CA PHE A 88 4.92 -25.07 -9.07
C PHE A 88 3.82 -24.04 -9.28
N VAL A 89 2.76 -24.42 -10.00
CA VAL A 89 1.68 -23.52 -10.42
C VAL A 89 0.58 -23.40 -9.35
N ALA A 90 0.35 -24.47 -8.57
CA ALA A 90 -0.71 -24.56 -7.57
C ALA A 90 -0.65 -23.51 -6.44
N PRO A 91 0.52 -23.11 -5.90
CA PRO A 91 0.58 -22.15 -4.79
C PRO A 91 -0.10 -20.82 -5.10
N PHE A 92 -0.02 -20.32 -6.34
CA PHE A 92 -0.74 -19.11 -6.75
C PHE A 92 -2.26 -19.24 -6.55
N TYR A 93 -2.85 -20.31 -7.06
CA TYR A 93 -4.30 -20.56 -6.95
C TYR A 93 -4.72 -20.85 -5.52
N MET A 94 -3.92 -21.62 -4.77
CA MET A 94 -4.16 -21.92 -3.37
C MET A 94 -4.21 -20.65 -2.53
N TRP A 95 -3.18 -19.80 -2.62
CA TRP A 95 -3.14 -18.55 -1.84
C TRP A 95 -4.24 -17.57 -2.29
N LEU A 96 -4.46 -17.43 -3.59
CA LEU A 96 -5.52 -16.58 -4.11
C LEU A 96 -6.90 -17.01 -3.59
N ALA A 97 -7.17 -18.32 -3.55
CA ALA A 97 -8.41 -18.87 -3.01
C ALA A 97 -8.54 -18.64 -1.51
N ILE A 98 -7.49 -18.97 -0.73
CA ILE A 98 -7.49 -18.78 0.74
C ILE A 98 -7.78 -17.33 1.10
N PHE A 99 -7.06 -16.38 0.51
CA PHE A 99 -7.24 -14.96 0.83
C PHE A 99 -8.56 -14.40 0.31
N THR A 100 -9.01 -14.81 -0.87
CA THR A 100 -10.32 -14.37 -1.40
C THR A 100 -11.47 -14.84 -0.52
N ALA A 101 -11.35 -16.02 0.09
CA ALA A 101 -12.36 -16.58 0.99
C ALA A 101 -12.45 -15.84 2.35
N GLN A 102 -11.41 -15.12 2.78
CA GLN A 102 -11.46 -14.36 4.03
C GLN A 102 -12.31 -13.09 3.87
N PRO A 103 -13.18 -12.72 4.84
CA PRO A 103 -13.99 -11.50 4.76
C PRO A 103 -13.13 -10.24 4.75
N HIS A 104 -12.22 -10.10 5.72
CA HIS A 104 -11.21 -9.05 5.75
C HIS A 104 -10.14 -9.24 4.68
N LYS A 105 -9.80 -8.16 3.97
CA LYS A 105 -8.83 -8.17 2.88
C LYS A 105 -8.00 -6.91 2.91
N GLU A 106 -6.70 -7.06 2.69
CA GLU A 106 -5.78 -5.95 2.52
C GLU A 106 -4.77 -6.29 1.43
N GLU A 107 -4.34 -5.29 0.68
CA GLU A 107 -3.34 -5.45 -0.37
C GLU A 107 -2.05 -6.10 0.15
N ARG A 108 -1.59 -5.72 1.35
CA ARG A 108 -0.35 -6.26 1.92
C ARG A 108 -0.39 -7.75 2.21
N PHE A 109 -1.56 -8.37 2.38
CA PHE A 109 -1.65 -9.82 2.61
C PHE A 109 -1.28 -10.65 1.38
N MET A 110 -1.31 -10.05 0.18
CA MET A 110 -0.97 -10.73 -1.07
C MET A 110 0.54 -10.86 -1.31
N TYR A 111 1.39 -10.33 -0.42
CA TYR A 111 2.85 -10.44 -0.57
C TYR A 111 3.37 -11.87 -0.83
N PRO A 112 2.81 -12.96 -0.25
CA PRO A 112 3.26 -14.33 -0.54
C PRO A 112 2.86 -14.80 -1.94
N VAL A 113 1.86 -14.16 -2.58
CA VAL A 113 1.31 -14.54 -3.88
C VAL A 113 2.18 -14.02 -5.03
N TYR A 114 2.85 -12.87 -4.85
CA TYR A 114 3.54 -12.18 -5.94
C TYR A 114 4.62 -13.01 -6.65
N PRO A 115 5.48 -13.79 -5.96
CA PRO A 115 6.45 -14.64 -6.64
C PRO A 115 5.78 -15.72 -7.51
N PHE A 116 4.68 -16.32 -7.02
CA PHE A 116 3.93 -17.34 -7.76
C PHE A 116 3.15 -16.75 -8.93
N LEU A 117 2.63 -15.53 -8.78
CA LEU A 117 2.02 -14.79 -9.88
C LEU A 117 3.03 -14.58 -11.01
N ALA A 118 4.23 -14.10 -10.69
CA ALA A 118 5.29 -13.89 -11.68
C ALA A 118 5.70 -15.20 -12.37
N LEU A 119 5.83 -16.29 -11.62
CA LEU A 119 6.14 -17.61 -12.16
C LEU A 119 5.03 -18.11 -13.10
N ASN A 120 3.77 -18.05 -12.67
CA ASN A 120 2.64 -18.50 -13.49
C ASN A 120 2.50 -17.65 -14.75
N ALA A 121 2.67 -16.34 -14.64
CA ALA A 121 2.64 -15.44 -15.78
C ALA A 121 3.74 -15.77 -16.80
N SER A 122 4.95 -16.10 -16.34
CA SER A 122 6.06 -16.49 -17.23
C SER A 122 5.81 -17.83 -17.92
N ILE A 123 5.23 -18.81 -17.22
CA ILE A 123 4.85 -20.11 -17.78
C ILE A 123 3.79 -19.91 -18.88
N SER A 124 2.73 -19.16 -18.60
CA SER A 124 1.70 -18.83 -19.60
C SER A 124 2.28 -18.11 -20.81
N LEU A 125 3.10 -17.09 -20.57
CA LEU A 125 3.74 -16.34 -21.65
C LEU A 125 4.62 -17.27 -22.50
N HIS A 126 5.40 -18.16 -21.88
CA HIS A 126 6.23 -19.12 -22.59
C HIS A 126 5.40 -20.08 -23.46
N ILE A 127 4.28 -20.60 -22.93
CA ILE A 127 3.38 -21.48 -23.69
C ILE A 127 2.80 -20.72 -24.89
N ILE A 128 2.30 -19.49 -24.69
CA ILE A 128 1.73 -18.65 -25.74
C ILE A 128 2.78 -18.32 -26.81
N LEU A 129 3.97 -17.87 -26.40
CA LEU A 129 5.05 -17.51 -27.33
C LEU A 129 5.55 -18.73 -28.10
N SER A 130 5.60 -19.91 -27.49
CA SER A 130 5.94 -21.17 -28.18
C SER A 130 4.90 -21.53 -29.24
N ALA A 131 3.61 -21.36 -28.92
CA ALA A 131 2.52 -21.59 -29.86
C ALA A 131 2.55 -20.59 -31.04
N ILE A 132 2.74 -19.30 -30.76
CA ILE A 132 2.88 -18.26 -31.80
C ILE A 132 4.14 -18.48 -32.64
N GLY A 133 5.25 -18.88 -31.99
CA GLY A 133 6.55 -19.11 -32.60
C GLY A 133 6.64 -20.37 -33.47
N SER A 134 5.63 -21.25 -33.44
CA SER A 134 5.61 -22.46 -34.27
C SER A 134 5.84 -22.16 -35.75
N THR A 135 6.76 -22.90 -36.36
CA THR A 135 7.10 -22.86 -37.80
C THR A 135 6.39 -23.95 -38.60
N ASP A 136 5.54 -24.75 -37.96
CA ASP A 136 4.80 -25.81 -38.62
C ASP A 136 3.81 -25.22 -39.64
N PRO A 137 4.00 -25.45 -40.96
CA PRO A 137 3.17 -24.88 -42.02
C PRO A 137 1.71 -25.35 -41.98
N SER A 138 1.42 -26.44 -41.26
CA SER A 138 0.05 -26.91 -41.03
C SER A 138 -0.74 -26.02 -40.07
N THR A 139 -0.05 -25.26 -39.21
CA THR A 139 -0.67 -24.36 -38.24
C THR A 139 -0.90 -22.96 -38.81
N LEU A 140 -1.96 -22.27 -38.36
CA LEU A 140 -2.21 -20.88 -38.76
C LEU A 140 -1.04 -19.96 -38.38
N ALA A 141 -0.42 -20.21 -37.22
CA ALA A 141 0.76 -19.50 -36.76
C ALA A 141 1.95 -19.69 -37.72
N GLY A 142 2.21 -20.91 -38.20
CA GLY A 142 3.33 -21.18 -39.13
C GLY A 142 3.25 -20.43 -40.46
N LYS A 143 2.05 -20.00 -40.88
CA LYS A 143 1.83 -19.23 -42.11
C LYS A 143 2.13 -17.73 -41.96
N ILE A 144 2.24 -17.23 -40.73
CA ILE A 144 2.49 -15.81 -40.46
C ILE A 144 4.00 -15.52 -40.52
N PRO A 145 4.45 -14.47 -41.23
CA PRO A 145 5.87 -14.11 -41.26
C PRO A 145 6.43 -13.81 -39.87
N ALA A 146 7.64 -14.29 -39.58
CA ALA A 146 8.30 -14.13 -38.28
C ALA A 146 8.40 -12.65 -37.83
N ARG A 147 8.64 -11.72 -38.76
CA ARG A 147 8.68 -10.28 -38.47
C ARG A 147 7.35 -9.74 -37.97
N LEU A 148 6.23 -10.21 -38.52
CA LEU A 148 4.90 -9.77 -38.10
C LEU A 148 4.53 -10.34 -36.72
N LYS A 149 4.90 -11.60 -36.45
CA LYS A 149 4.78 -12.19 -35.10
C LYS A 149 5.55 -11.40 -34.07
N LEU A 150 6.82 -11.11 -34.36
CA LEU A 150 7.69 -10.33 -33.50
C LEU A 150 7.09 -8.95 -33.24
N LEU A 151 6.65 -8.24 -34.29
CA LEU A 151 5.99 -6.95 -34.14
C LEU A 151 4.76 -7.03 -33.24
N GLY A 152 3.88 -8.01 -33.45
CA GLY A 152 2.68 -8.19 -32.62
C GLY A 152 3.00 -8.44 -31.16
N VAL A 153 3.95 -9.33 -30.87
CA VAL A 153 4.41 -9.60 -29.50
C VAL A 153 5.06 -8.36 -28.89
N SER A 154 5.95 -7.70 -29.61
CA SER A 154 6.64 -6.48 -29.14
C SER A 154 5.63 -5.37 -28.81
N VAL A 155 4.61 -5.15 -29.65
CA VAL A 155 3.57 -4.16 -29.39
C VAL A 155 2.82 -4.47 -28.09
N VAL A 156 2.39 -5.72 -27.87
CA VAL A 156 1.70 -6.12 -26.63
C VAL A 156 2.59 -5.90 -25.39
N MET A 157 3.86 -6.29 -25.48
CA MET A 157 4.81 -6.16 -24.37
C MET A 157 5.12 -4.70 -24.04
N ILE A 158 5.29 -3.85 -25.06
CA ILE A 158 5.52 -2.41 -24.89
C ILE A 158 4.28 -1.75 -24.29
N LEU A 159 3.07 -2.02 -24.81
CA LEU A 159 1.84 -1.47 -24.24
C LEU A 159 1.63 -1.88 -22.78
N ALA A 160 1.95 -3.13 -22.43
CA ALA A 160 1.87 -3.60 -21.04
C ALA A 160 2.86 -2.88 -20.12
N LEU A 161 4.06 -2.58 -20.62
CA LEU A 161 5.07 -1.78 -19.91
C LEU A 161 4.60 -0.34 -19.75
N ASP A 162 4.12 0.29 -20.81
CA ASP A 162 3.64 1.68 -20.81
C ASP A 162 2.48 1.87 -19.83
N ILE A 163 1.49 0.97 -19.82
CA ILE A 163 0.38 0.99 -18.85
C ILE A 163 0.91 0.91 -17.42
N SER A 164 1.90 0.04 -17.17
CA SER A 164 2.52 -0.12 -15.85
C SER A 164 3.27 1.13 -15.42
N LEU A 165 4.03 1.76 -16.33
CA LEU A 165 4.75 3.01 -16.07
C LEU A 165 3.80 4.19 -15.83
N LEU A 166 2.74 4.30 -16.63
CA LEU A 166 1.67 5.30 -16.44
C LEU A 166 0.98 5.14 -15.09
N ARG A 167 0.73 3.90 -14.66
CA ARG A 167 0.18 3.64 -13.32
C ARG A 167 1.15 4.03 -12.22
N LEU A 168 2.42 3.61 -12.33
CA LEU A 168 3.45 3.91 -11.33
C LEU A 168 3.61 5.43 -11.14
N TYR A 169 3.81 6.16 -12.24
CA TYR A 169 3.89 7.61 -12.20
C TYR A 169 2.58 8.24 -11.75
N GLY A 170 1.45 7.65 -12.14
CA GLY A 170 0.11 8.07 -11.74
C GLY A 170 -0.10 8.05 -10.23
N ILE A 171 0.33 6.97 -9.56
CA ILE A 171 0.26 6.83 -8.10
C ILE A 171 1.26 7.77 -7.42
N TYR A 172 2.50 7.81 -7.91
CA TYR A 172 3.54 8.67 -7.36
C TYR A 172 3.13 10.16 -7.37
N SER A 173 2.66 10.66 -8.52
CA SER A 173 2.20 12.04 -8.65
C SER A 173 0.95 12.33 -7.82
N ALA A 174 0.04 11.36 -7.70
CA ALA A 174 -1.22 11.53 -6.96
C ALA A 174 -1.04 11.53 -5.43
N TYR A 175 -0.09 10.74 -4.91
CA TYR A 175 -0.06 10.37 -3.49
C TYR A 175 1.30 10.52 -2.81
N SER A 176 2.30 11.18 -3.43
CA SER A 176 3.63 11.38 -2.82
C SER A 176 3.68 12.45 -1.72
N ALA A 177 2.64 13.27 -1.55
CA ALA A 177 2.63 14.39 -0.61
C ALA A 177 3.00 14.03 0.85
N PRO A 178 2.48 12.94 1.45
CA PRO A 178 2.80 12.58 2.84
C PRO A 178 4.28 12.25 3.08
N LEU A 179 5.07 12.02 2.02
CA LEU A 179 6.53 11.84 2.14
C LEU A 179 7.31 13.14 1.95
N LYS A 180 6.73 14.15 1.30
CA LYS A 180 7.41 15.38 0.87
C LYS A 180 7.25 16.54 1.86
N VAL A 181 6.10 16.63 2.53
CA VAL A 181 5.74 17.77 3.40
C VAL A 181 6.69 18.01 4.58
N TYR A 182 7.48 17.01 4.99
CA TYR A 182 8.43 17.12 6.10
C TYR A 182 9.79 17.70 5.69
N SER A 183 10.05 17.93 4.41
CA SER A 183 11.37 18.38 3.93
C SER A 183 11.85 19.69 4.58
N ARG A 184 10.91 20.58 4.93
CA ARG A 184 11.18 21.87 5.61
C ARG A 184 11.64 21.72 7.04
N LEU A 185 11.20 20.65 7.72
CA LEU A 185 11.66 20.35 9.08
C LEU A 185 13.15 19.98 9.07
N TRP A 186 13.64 19.35 7.99
CA TRP A 186 15.05 18.98 7.83
C TRP A 186 15.91 20.11 7.24
N GLY A 187 15.31 21.19 6.74
CA GLY A 187 16.01 22.23 5.97
C GLY A 187 16.43 21.79 4.56
N ALA A 188 15.87 20.69 4.04
CA ALA A 188 16.24 20.10 2.74
C ALA A 188 15.49 20.72 1.55
N GLY A 189 15.19 22.03 1.60
CA GLY A 189 14.52 22.76 0.51
C GLY A 189 15.49 23.21 -0.58
N HIS A 190 15.02 23.31 -1.84
CA HIS A 190 15.77 24.02 -2.87
C HIS A 190 15.84 25.51 -2.52
N GLY A 191 17.03 25.97 -2.14
CA GLY A 191 17.31 27.34 -1.67
C GLY A 191 17.77 27.35 -0.21
N GLN A 192 18.66 28.28 0.15
CA GLN A 192 19.20 28.46 1.51
C GLN A 192 18.11 28.87 2.52
N GLN A 193 17.17 27.98 2.82
CA GLN A 193 16.10 28.19 3.78
C GLN A 193 16.41 27.40 5.03
N HIS A 194 16.44 28.10 6.16
CA HIS A 194 16.77 27.52 7.46
C HIS A 194 15.71 26.48 7.84
N PRO A 195 16.10 25.35 8.47
CA PRO A 195 15.16 24.35 8.97
C PRO A 195 14.14 24.99 9.92
N VAL A 196 12.85 24.64 9.75
CA VAL A 196 11.77 25.16 10.60
C VAL A 196 11.57 24.23 11.80
N GLY A 197 11.34 24.81 12.99
CA GLY A 197 11.07 24.06 14.23
C GLY A 197 12.29 23.90 15.14
N SER A 198 12.00 23.52 16.38
CA SER A 198 12.94 23.36 17.48
C SER A 198 13.13 21.90 17.85
N GLU A 199 14.06 21.63 18.76
CA GLU A 199 14.27 20.29 19.33
C GLU A 199 13.03 19.83 20.11
N ALA A 200 12.65 18.57 19.94
CA ALA A 200 11.51 17.93 20.60
C ALA A 200 10.13 18.55 20.33
N ASP A 201 9.97 19.39 19.29
CA ASP A 201 8.67 19.91 18.87
C ASP A 201 7.67 18.77 18.54
N LEU A 202 6.39 19.03 18.83
CA LEU A 202 5.32 18.07 18.57
C LEU A 202 4.71 18.27 17.19
N VAL A 203 4.71 17.22 16.38
CA VAL A 203 4.10 17.16 15.06
C VAL A 203 2.80 16.37 15.16
N CYS A 204 1.68 17.04 15.03
CA CYS A 204 0.37 16.47 15.31
C CYS A 204 -0.36 15.98 14.06
N PHE A 205 -1.13 14.91 14.26
CA PHE A 205 -1.95 14.26 13.24
C PHE A 205 -3.38 14.08 13.75
N GLY A 206 -4.35 14.53 12.95
CA GLY A 206 -5.78 14.26 13.17
C GLY A 206 -6.27 13.19 12.19
N LYS A 207 -7.16 13.58 11.27
CA LYS A 207 -7.70 12.71 10.22
C LYS A 207 -6.65 12.07 9.29
N GLU A 208 -5.42 12.58 9.28
CA GLU A 208 -4.32 12.09 8.43
C GLU A 208 -3.36 11.12 9.14
N TRP A 209 -3.69 10.65 10.35
CA TRP A 209 -2.81 9.78 11.15
C TRP A 209 -2.31 8.54 10.39
N TYR A 210 -3.15 7.93 9.54
CA TYR A 210 -2.82 6.72 8.80
C TYR A 210 -1.92 6.96 7.57
N ARG A 211 -1.69 8.23 7.20
CA ARG A 211 -0.77 8.61 6.12
C ARG A 211 0.63 8.93 6.61
N PHE A 212 0.80 9.11 7.92
CA PHE A 212 2.11 9.35 8.51
C PHE A 212 2.99 8.10 8.36
N PRO A 213 4.15 8.21 7.68
CA PRO A 213 4.95 7.03 7.35
C PRO A 213 5.67 6.45 8.59
N SER A 214 6.43 7.27 9.31
CA SER A 214 7.19 6.86 10.49
C SER A 214 7.83 8.06 11.20
N SER A 215 8.08 7.94 12.51
CA SER A 215 8.86 8.90 13.29
C SER A 215 10.30 9.08 12.79
N PHE A 216 10.86 8.12 12.03
CA PHE A 216 12.17 8.29 11.40
C PHE A 216 12.24 9.45 10.39
N PHE A 217 11.10 9.95 9.92
CA PHE A 217 11.03 11.11 9.02
C PHE A 217 11.00 12.45 9.76
N LEU A 218 11.03 12.45 11.09
CA LEU A 218 11.03 13.67 11.90
C LEU A 218 12.45 13.97 12.44
N PRO A 219 12.98 15.20 12.26
CA PRO A 219 14.31 15.56 12.74
C PRO A 219 14.31 16.00 14.20
N ARG A 220 15.50 16.13 14.80
CA ARG A 220 15.72 16.81 16.11
C ARG A 220 14.80 16.31 17.22
N ASP A 221 14.65 15.00 17.32
CA ASP A 221 13.81 14.31 18.30
C ASP A 221 12.35 14.80 18.35
N MET A 222 11.86 15.43 17.27
CA MET A 222 10.46 15.79 17.11
C MET A 222 9.57 14.55 17.23
N ARG A 223 8.43 14.70 17.90
CA ARG A 223 7.55 13.57 18.22
C ARG A 223 6.21 13.69 17.51
N ALA A 224 5.80 12.60 16.87
CA ALA A 224 4.48 12.47 16.29
C ALA A 224 3.46 12.31 17.42
N LYS A 225 2.43 13.15 17.45
CA LYS A 225 1.32 13.07 18.40
C LYS A 225 -0.01 13.09 17.67
N PHE A 226 -1.07 12.63 18.33
CA PHE A 226 -2.39 12.56 17.75
C PHE A 226 -3.32 13.55 18.42
N VAL A 227 -4.10 14.28 17.62
CA VAL A 227 -5.22 15.09 18.11
C VAL A 227 -6.52 14.33 17.86
N ARG A 228 -7.58 14.72 18.57
CA ARG A 228 -8.91 14.12 18.40
C ARG A 228 -9.36 14.25 16.93
N SER A 229 -9.90 13.18 16.37
CA SER A 229 -10.54 13.15 15.05
C SER A 229 -11.82 12.29 15.11
N GLU A 230 -12.50 12.07 13.98
CA GLU A 230 -13.67 11.18 13.95
C GLU A 230 -13.28 9.71 14.07
N PHE A 231 -12.00 9.37 13.91
CA PHE A 231 -11.51 8.03 14.17
C PHE A 231 -11.63 7.66 15.65
N LYS A 232 -12.45 6.63 15.94
CA LYS A 232 -12.69 6.07 17.29
C LYS A 232 -12.05 4.69 17.50
N GLY A 233 -11.03 4.35 16.70
CA GLY A 233 -10.26 3.13 16.87
C GLY A 233 -9.01 3.36 17.72
N LEU A 234 -8.25 2.30 17.95
CA LEU A 234 -7.00 2.36 18.68
C LEU A 234 -5.90 3.00 17.81
N LEU A 235 -5.33 4.11 18.27
CA LEU A 235 -4.21 4.77 17.61
C LEU A 235 -2.85 4.15 18.00
N PRO A 236 -1.82 4.31 17.14
CA PRO A 236 -0.47 3.83 17.44
C PRO A 236 0.06 4.35 18.79
N GLY A 237 0.73 3.46 19.52
CA GLY A 237 1.40 3.78 20.78
C GLY A 237 2.88 4.07 20.59
N GLU A 238 3.47 4.84 21.52
CA GLU A 238 4.91 5.06 21.56
C GLU A 238 5.61 3.93 22.33
N PHE A 239 6.77 3.52 21.83
CA PHE A 239 7.62 2.57 22.55
C PHE A 239 8.20 3.21 23.81
N SER A 240 8.35 2.43 24.87
CA SER A 240 8.98 2.93 26.10
C SER A 240 10.47 3.22 25.86
N GLU A 241 10.89 4.41 26.26
CA GLU A 241 12.31 4.82 26.28
C GLU A 241 12.91 4.72 27.70
N ALA A 242 12.15 4.18 28.67
CA ALA A 242 12.58 4.09 30.06
C ALA A 242 13.77 3.14 30.23
N ARG A 243 14.86 3.57 30.87
CA ARG A 243 16.00 2.70 31.17
C ARG A 243 15.78 1.94 32.47
N ILE A 244 14.87 0.96 32.47
CA ILE A 244 14.53 0.14 33.63
C ILE A 244 14.92 -1.34 33.45
N GLY A 245 15.50 -1.93 34.51
CA GLY A 245 15.84 -3.38 34.58
C GLY A 245 17.14 -3.80 33.89
N PHE A 246 17.38 -5.11 33.82
CA PHE A 246 18.48 -5.71 33.05
C PHE A 246 18.07 -5.85 31.58
N GLY A 247 18.67 -5.06 30.69
CA GLY A 247 18.48 -5.15 29.24
C GLY A 247 18.73 -3.83 28.52
N PHE A 248 19.20 -3.93 27.28
CA PHE A 248 19.26 -2.81 26.35
C PHE A 248 17.90 -2.70 25.65
N TRP A 249 17.37 -1.49 25.44
CA TRP A 249 16.12 -1.19 24.71
C TRP A 249 14.82 -1.70 25.36
N SER A 250 14.31 -0.96 26.34
CA SER A 250 13.06 -1.33 27.04
C SER A 250 11.82 -1.39 26.14
N GLY A 251 11.79 -0.60 25.06
CA GLY A 251 10.73 -0.63 24.06
C GLY A 251 10.50 -1.98 23.37
N THR A 252 11.43 -2.94 23.46
CA THR A 252 11.23 -4.28 22.86
C THR A 252 10.35 -5.20 23.71
N TRP A 253 10.18 -4.91 25.01
CA TRP A 253 9.48 -5.83 25.92
C TRP A 253 8.48 -5.14 26.84
N LEU A 254 8.59 -3.83 27.07
CA LEU A 254 7.58 -3.05 27.78
C LEU A 254 6.41 -2.75 26.84
N PRO A 255 5.21 -3.32 27.08
CA PRO A 255 4.04 -2.98 26.28
C PRO A 255 3.70 -1.50 26.46
N THR A 256 3.30 -0.84 25.37
CA THR A 256 2.71 0.50 25.49
C THR A 256 1.40 0.42 26.27
N SER A 257 1.16 1.41 27.13
CA SER A 257 -0.09 1.52 27.88
C SER A 257 -1.30 1.68 26.96
N GLY A 258 -2.47 1.24 27.41
CA GLY A 258 -3.75 1.49 26.74
C GLY A 258 -3.98 0.73 25.43
N LEU A 259 -3.08 -0.18 25.03
CA LEU A 259 -3.33 -1.07 23.90
C LEU A 259 -4.34 -2.17 24.28
N ASN A 260 -5.24 -2.49 23.35
CA ASN A 260 -6.23 -3.55 23.49
C ASN A 260 -6.33 -4.36 22.19
N ASP A 261 -6.95 -5.54 22.26
CA ASP A 261 -7.05 -6.49 21.15
C ASP A 261 -8.35 -6.36 20.34
N ARG A 262 -9.12 -5.28 20.59
CA ARG A 262 -10.46 -5.02 20.06
C ARG A 262 -10.56 -3.76 19.20
N ASN A 263 -9.44 -3.06 18.98
CA ASN A 263 -9.39 -1.76 18.30
C ASN A 263 -10.28 -0.70 18.99
N GLU A 264 -10.46 -0.80 20.31
CA GLU A 264 -11.19 0.18 21.11
C GLU A 264 -10.36 1.45 21.29
N GLU A 265 -11.01 2.60 21.24
CA GLU A 265 -10.39 3.90 21.48
C GLU A 265 -9.69 3.99 22.84
N ASP A 266 -8.48 4.54 22.84
CA ASP A 266 -7.77 4.93 24.06
C ASP A 266 -7.59 6.46 24.10
N PRO A 267 -8.33 7.17 24.97
CA PRO A 267 -8.19 8.62 25.13
C PRO A 267 -6.78 9.07 25.52
N GLY A 268 -5.98 8.18 26.12
CA GLY A 268 -4.58 8.43 26.47
C GLY A 268 -3.65 8.61 25.27
N LYS A 269 -4.11 8.34 24.04
CA LYS A 269 -3.34 8.57 22.81
C LYS A 269 -3.40 10.02 22.31
N TYR A 270 -4.33 10.81 22.82
CA TYR A 270 -4.53 12.18 22.34
C TYR A 270 -3.73 13.20 23.16
N VAL A 271 -3.29 14.24 22.47
CA VAL A 271 -2.82 15.49 23.10
C VAL A 271 -3.80 16.61 22.78
N ASP A 272 -3.85 17.64 23.64
CA ASP A 272 -4.58 18.87 23.30
C ASP A 272 -3.93 19.51 22.07
N GLN A 273 -4.75 20.01 21.13
CA GLN A 273 -4.27 20.67 19.91
C GLN A 273 -3.32 21.83 20.23
N ARG A 274 -3.48 22.47 21.40
CA ARG A 274 -2.61 23.54 21.87
C ARG A 274 -1.21 23.08 22.30
N ALA A 275 -0.94 21.78 22.37
CA ALA A 275 0.41 21.26 22.55
C ALA A 275 1.18 21.17 21.21
N CYS A 276 0.47 21.17 20.09
CA CYS A 276 1.04 20.96 18.78
C CYS A 276 1.85 22.18 18.31
N SER A 277 3.11 21.95 17.96
CA SER A 277 3.97 22.96 17.30
C SER A 277 3.73 22.96 15.79
N PHE A 278 3.54 21.76 15.24
CA PHE A 278 3.16 21.54 13.85
C PHE A 278 1.91 20.68 13.77
N LEU A 279 1.17 20.82 12.68
CA LEU A 279 0.02 19.98 12.37
C LEU A 279 0.05 19.62 10.88
N VAL A 280 -0.24 18.36 10.57
CA VAL A 280 -0.37 17.91 9.18
C VAL A 280 -1.83 17.71 8.85
N ASP A 281 -2.29 18.38 7.78
CA ASP A 281 -3.68 18.32 7.35
C ASP A 281 -3.82 18.23 5.83
N THR A 282 -4.93 17.64 5.36
CA THR A 282 -5.31 17.66 3.94
C THR A 282 -6.61 18.40 3.73
N GLN A 283 -6.58 19.37 2.81
CA GLN A 283 -7.73 20.14 2.38
C GLN A 283 -8.11 19.76 0.94
N TYR A 284 -9.41 19.52 0.71
CA TYR A 284 -9.98 19.26 -0.62
C TYR A 284 -11.01 20.34 -0.98
N PRO A 285 -10.59 21.44 -1.64
CA PRO A 285 -11.47 22.60 -1.86
C PRO A 285 -12.73 22.33 -2.68
N LEU A 286 -12.75 21.25 -3.46
CA LEU A 286 -13.89 20.86 -4.29
C LEU A 286 -14.95 20.05 -3.52
N ARG A 287 -14.69 19.66 -2.28
CA ARG A 287 -15.65 18.95 -1.43
C ARG A 287 -16.46 19.97 -0.64
N THR A 288 -17.76 20.04 -0.89
CA THR A 288 -18.68 21.01 -0.27
C THR A 288 -19.50 20.43 0.88
N GLU A 289 -19.21 19.19 1.28
CA GLU A 289 -19.88 18.55 2.41
C GLU A 289 -19.48 19.23 3.73
N SER A 290 -20.39 19.24 4.69
CA SER A 290 -20.13 19.79 6.02
C SER A 290 -19.00 19.03 6.72
N LEU A 291 -18.03 19.75 7.24
CA LEU A 291 -16.90 19.15 7.96
C LEU A 291 -17.36 18.55 9.30
N PRO A 292 -16.85 17.36 9.68
CA PRO A 292 -17.14 16.80 11.00
C PRO A 292 -16.60 17.68 12.14
N PRO A 293 -17.24 17.67 13.32
CA PRO A 293 -16.84 18.52 14.45
C PRO A 293 -15.39 18.31 14.92
N ASN A 294 -14.89 17.07 14.89
CA ASN A 294 -13.51 16.76 15.30
C ASN A 294 -12.50 16.82 14.15
N GLU A 295 -12.91 17.20 12.95
CA GLU A 295 -12.05 17.28 11.77
C GLU A 295 -12.21 18.62 11.03
N PRO A 296 -12.00 19.75 11.72
CA PRO A 296 -12.10 21.07 11.10
C PRO A 296 -11.02 21.26 10.02
N ASP A 297 -11.21 22.28 9.19
CA ASP A 297 -10.24 22.67 8.16
C ASP A 297 -9.13 23.50 8.78
N TYR A 298 -8.09 22.83 9.27
CA TYR A 298 -6.93 23.49 9.89
C TYR A 298 -6.14 24.32 8.87
N VAL A 299 -6.22 23.98 7.57
CA VAL A 299 -5.55 24.73 6.51
C VAL A 299 -6.24 26.07 6.26
N ALA A 300 -7.56 26.15 6.45
CA ALA A 300 -8.32 27.39 6.35
C ALA A 300 -8.21 28.30 7.59
N ASP A 301 -7.85 27.76 8.75
CA ASP A 301 -7.68 28.49 10.01
C ASP A 301 -6.36 29.29 10.03
N ALA A 302 -6.36 30.41 9.31
CA ALA A 302 -5.24 31.32 9.23
C ALA A 302 -4.99 32.10 10.54
N ASP A 303 -5.89 32.07 11.51
CA ASP A 303 -5.71 32.75 12.80
C ASP A 303 -4.81 31.91 13.73
N ALA A 304 -4.94 30.58 13.70
CA ALA A 304 -4.13 29.69 14.52
C ALA A 304 -2.88 29.14 13.80
N TRP A 305 -2.88 29.05 12.47
CA TRP A 305 -1.86 28.30 11.71
C TRP A 305 -1.21 29.11 10.58
N ASP A 306 0.09 28.91 10.40
CA ASP A 306 0.88 29.34 9.25
C ASP A 306 1.17 28.12 8.34
N ILE A 307 0.97 28.29 7.04
CA ILE A 307 1.26 27.25 6.05
C ILE A 307 2.76 27.23 5.75
N ILE A 308 3.45 26.13 6.08
CA ILE A 308 4.90 25.97 5.86
C ILE A 308 5.21 25.36 4.51
N GLN A 309 4.47 24.30 4.15
CA GLN A 309 4.58 23.64 2.85
C GLN A 309 3.25 22.95 2.54
N CYS A 310 2.79 23.06 1.30
CA CYS A 310 1.70 22.25 0.78
C CYS A 310 2.16 21.54 -0.49
N GLU A 311 1.74 20.29 -0.63
CA GLU A 311 1.99 19.46 -1.80
C GLU A 311 0.66 19.03 -2.43
N PRO A 312 0.55 18.96 -3.77
CA PRO A 312 -0.65 18.46 -4.43
C PRO A 312 -0.98 17.05 -3.98
N PHE A 313 -2.26 16.81 -3.68
CA PHE A 313 -2.75 15.50 -3.27
C PHE A 313 -4.07 15.16 -3.94
N LEU A 314 -4.18 14.01 -4.60
CA LEU A 314 -5.29 13.72 -5.50
C LEU A 314 -6.63 13.69 -4.77
N ASP A 315 -7.60 14.47 -5.26
CA ASP A 315 -8.99 14.36 -4.82
C ASP A 315 -9.67 13.17 -5.50
N ALA A 316 -9.62 12.02 -4.82
CA ALA A 316 -10.19 10.78 -5.32
C ALA A 316 -11.72 10.81 -5.50
N ALA A 317 -12.44 11.69 -4.80
CA ALA A 317 -13.89 11.80 -4.88
C ALA A 317 -14.32 12.51 -6.18
N ASN A 318 -13.60 13.58 -6.56
CA ASN A 318 -13.89 14.39 -7.75
C ASN A 318 -13.10 13.96 -9.00
N THR A 319 -12.18 13.00 -8.89
CA THR A 319 -11.40 12.49 -10.03
C THR A 319 -12.00 11.21 -10.61
N HIS A 320 -12.16 11.16 -11.94
CA HIS A 320 -12.66 9.98 -12.64
C HIS A 320 -11.75 8.75 -12.46
N ILE A 321 -12.34 7.55 -12.43
CA ILE A 321 -11.63 6.29 -12.18
C ILE A 321 -10.43 6.05 -13.12
N LEU A 322 -10.54 6.41 -14.40
CA LEU A 322 -9.43 6.28 -15.35
C LEU A 322 -8.22 7.15 -14.95
N ALA A 323 -8.46 8.40 -14.58
CA ALA A 323 -7.42 9.33 -14.16
C ALA A 323 -6.88 9.02 -12.76
N ARG A 324 -7.64 8.30 -11.93
CA ARG A 324 -7.15 7.70 -10.67
C ARG A 324 -6.29 6.46 -10.91
N THR A 325 -6.56 5.71 -11.98
CA THR A 325 -5.92 4.42 -12.26
C THR A 325 -4.60 4.57 -13.01
N LEU A 326 -4.60 5.44 -14.03
CA LEU A 326 -3.45 5.74 -14.88
C LEU A 326 -3.10 7.22 -14.78
N TRP A 327 -1.84 7.55 -15.04
CA TRP A 327 -1.48 8.94 -15.28
C TRP A 327 -2.13 9.45 -16.56
N VAL A 328 -2.70 10.65 -16.48
CA VAL A 328 -3.30 11.36 -17.61
C VAL A 328 -2.64 12.74 -17.65
N PRO A 329 -2.11 13.19 -18.80
CA PRO A 329 -1.51 14.51 -18.93
C PRO A 329 -2.55 15.61 -18.73
N GLU A 330 -2.13 16.74 -18.16
CA GLU A 330 -2.98 17.92 -17.96
C GLU A 330 -3.02 18.81 -19.21
N TRP A 331 -3.17 18.22 -20.39
CA TRP A 331 -3.24 18.96 -21.64
C TRP A 331 -4.65 19.48 -21.92
N ASP A 332 -4.76 20.62 -22.60
CA ASP A 332 -6.04 21.25 -22.93
C ASP A 332 -6.95 20.36 -23.80
N VAL A 333 -6.35 19.45 -24.58
CA VAL A 333 -7.07 18.49 -25.42
C VAL A 333 -7.77 17.40 -24.59
N VAL A 334 -7.32 17.13 -23.36
CA VAL A 334 -7.96 16.12 -22.49
C VAL A 334 -9.28 16.70 -21.96
N PRO A 335 -10.42 16.01 -22.14
CA PRO A 335 -11.70 16.47 -21.61
C PRO A 335 -11.65 16.66 -20.09
N GLU A 336 -12.32 17.68 -19.58
CA GLU A 336 -12.27 18.04 -18.15
C GLU A 336 -12.60 16.86 -17.22
N LYS A 337 -13.57 16.01 -17.63
CA LYS A 337 -13.96 14.80 -16.91
C LYS A 337 -12.79 13.85 -16.62
N TYR A 338 -11.77 13.81 -17.49
CA TYR A 338 -10.60 12.93 -17.35
C TYR A 338 -9.39 13.64 -16.78
N ARG A 339 -9.48 14.94 -16.49
CA ARG A 339 -8.42 15.67 -15.79
C ARG A 339 -8.44 15.32 -14.31
N ARG A 340 -7.27 15.24 -13.71
CA ARG A 340 -7.13 15.01 -12.26
C ARG A 340 -7.57 16.24 -11.50
N LYS A 341 -8.29 16.01 -10.40
CA LYS A 341 -8.69 17.07 -9.47
C LYS A 341 -7.82 16.93 -8.21
N TRP A 342 -7.42 18.07 -7.65
CA TRP A 342 -6.37 18.12 -6.64
C TRP A 342 -6.87 18.83 -5.37
N GLY A 343 -6.56 18.23 -4.23
CA GLY A 343 -6.47 18.90 -2.94
C GLY A 343 -5.02 19.28 -2.62
N ARG A 344 -4.79 19.71 -1.39
CA ARG A 344 -3.47 20.07 -0.88
C ARG A 344 -3.24 19.37 0.46
N HIS A 345 -2.09 18.72 0.61
CA HIS A 345 -1.64 18.12 1.86
C HIS A 345 -0.53 19.00 2.43
N CYS A 346 -0.73 19.51 3.64
CA CYS A 346 0.02 20.64 4.14
C CYS A 346 0.63 20.35 5.51
N LEU A 347 1.85 20.85 5.70
CA LEU A 347 2.49 21.03 6.99
C LEU A 347 2.18 22.46 7.46
N LEU A 348 1.55 22.56 8.61
CA LEU A 348 1.18 23.80 9.27
C LEU A 348 2.06 24.01 10.50
N GLN A 349 2.46 25.25 10.76
CA GLN A 349 3.11 25.66 11.99
C GLN A 349 2.15 26.50 12.82
N ARG A 350 2.13 26.27 14.11
CA ARG A 350 1.25 27.04 14.99
C ARG A 350 1.78 28.46 15.17
N LYS A 351 0.89 29.44 15.06
CA LYS A 351 1.21 30.84 15.39
C LYS A 351 1.48 30.97 16.88
N LYS A 352 2.54 31.71 17.23
CA LYS A 352 2.77 32.12 18.61
C LYS A 352 1.72 33.19 18.94
N SER A 353 0.97 33.01 20.02
CA SER A 353 0.13 34.10 20.54
C SER A 353 1.04 35.29 20.81
N SER A 354 0.77 36.40 20.13
CA SER A 354 1.49 37.67 20.33
C SER A 354 1.27 38.24 21.72
#